data_AF-A0A6B8W722-F1
#
_entry.id   AF-A0A6B8W722-F1
#
_cell.length_a   1.000
_cell.length_b   1.000
_cell.length_c   1.000
_cell.angle_alpha   90.00
_cell.angle_beta   90.00
_cell.angle_gamma   90.00
#
_symmetry.space_group_name_H-M   'P 1'
#
loop_
_entity.id
_entity.type
_entity.pdbx_description
1 polymer ?
#
loop_
_entity_poly.entity_id
_entity_poly.type
_entity_poly.pdbx_seq_one_letter_code
_entity_poly.pdbx_strand_id
1 'polypeptide(L)'
;MRLDVLTIFPEYLEPLRHALLGKAIEEGKLSVGVHDLRQWATDVHRSVDNAPYGGGPGMVMKPGVWGPALDDAAAGTGPVAAAVTLESSAPHLDKPRHDDLEGVAKQAYSAGDTAGENPDLPLLIVPTPAGKPFTQSDAQAWSNEEHIVFACGRYEGIDQRVIDDAANRYRVREVSIGDYVLIGGEVAVLVIAEAVVRLIPGVLGNQRSHEEDSFSDGLLEAPSYTKPREWRGLEVPEVLFSGNHAAIEQWRRTQSLLRTQTARPELLERAELTKWDRQQLAMREVSTDLNILIAPVEWERVVARMPKKLRRAGFEATEIHAQVVDLTCEPDNMLVTQFEQNEGHVPVVEVLHRVVVNGNSHLDLKELTQVVVRSLPQGAYWYGTSMEGSAEPGVSASCAWQDPSAN
;
A
#
# COMPACT_ATOMS: atom_id res chain seq x y z
N MET A 1 1.72 27.47 -7.34
CA MET A 1 2.76 26.76 -8.12
C MET A 1 2.63 27.13 -9.59
N ARG A 2 3.75 27.33 -10.28
CA ARG A 2 3.84 27.55 -11.73
C ARG A 2 4.52 26.34 -12.40
N LEU A 3 3.91 25.83 -13.46
CA LEU A 3 4.49 24.80 -14.33
C LEU A 3 4.72 25.39 -15.73
N ASP A 4 5.93 25.27 -16.27
CA ASP A 4 6.22 25.58 -17.67
C ASP A 4 6.69 24.32 -18.39
N VAL A 5 6.03 23.96 -19.50
CA VAL A 5 6.35 22.76 -20.27
C VAL A 5 6.88 23.16 -21.64
N LEU A 6 8.16 22.87 -21.89
CA LEU A 6 8.81 23.03 -23.20
C LEU A 6 8.62 21.72 -23.98
N THR A 7 7.88 21.77 -25.08
CA THR A 7 7.53 20.58 -25.88
C THR A 7 7.38 20.93 -27.35
N ILE A 8 7.47 19.93 -28.24
CA ILE A 8 7.15 20.09 -29.66
C ILE A 8 5.71 19.63 -29.98
N PHE A 9 4.92 19.24 -28.97
CA PHE A 9 3.51 18.89 -29.09
C PHE A 9 2.68 19.52 -27.96
N PRO A 10 2.45 20.85 -27.99
CA PRO A 10 1.69 21.53 -26.94
C PRO A 10 0.31 20.91 -26.68
N GLU A 11 -0.38 20.47 -27.73
CA GLU A 11 -1.70 19.85 -27.69
C GLU A 11 -1.73 18.52 -26.91
N TYR A 12 -0.58 17.88 -26.71
CA TYR A 12 -0.49 16.66 -25.90
C TYR A 12 -0.78 16.95 -24.42
N LEU A 13 -0.55 18.20 -23.97
CA LEU A 13 -0.68 18.63 -22.59
C LEU A 13 -2.07 19.22 -22.26
N GLU A 14 -3.02 19.15 -23.20
CA GLU A 14 -4.43 19.49 -22.96
C GLU A 14 -5.02 18.88 -21.68
N PRO A 15 -4.70 17.62 -21.29
CA PRO A 15 -5.19 17.04 -20.03
C PRO A 15 -4.80 17.82 -18.76
N LEU A 16 -3.76 18.66 -18.77
CA LEU A 16 -3.37 19.47 -17.61
C LEU A 16 -4.43 20.51 -17.21
N ARG A 17 -5.40 20.80 -18.06
CA ARG A 17 -6.49 21.74 -17.76
C ARG A 17 -7.81 21.05 -17.44
N HIS A 18 -7.81 19.73 -17.31
CA HIS A 18 -9.00 18.93 -17.01
C HIS A 18 -9.06 18.54 -15.54
N ALA A 19 -10.26 18.17 -15.08
CA ALA A 19 -10.51 17.56 -13.78
C ALA A 19 -9.82 18.32 -12.62
N LEU A 20 -9.06 17.61 -11.78
CA LEU A 20 -8.48 18.19 -10.57
C LEU A 20 -7.49 19.32 -10.85
N LEU A 21 -6.67 19.20 -11.90
CA LEU A 21 -5.70 20.23 -12.27
C LEU A 21 -6.41 21.46 -12.86
N GLY A 22 -7.46 21.25 -13.68
CA GLY A 22 -8.32 22.33 -14.14
C GLY A 22 -8.97 23.11 -12.99
N LYS A 23 -9.49 22.41 -11.99
CA LYS A 23 -10.00 23.03 -10.76
C LYS A 23 -8.91 23.82 -10.02
N ALA A 24 -7.68 23.29 -9.93
CA ALA A 24 -6.57 23.99 -9.30
C ALA A 24 -6.17 25.28 -10.04
N ILE A 25 -6.35 25.31 -11.38
CA ILE A 25 -6.17 26.53 -12.19
C ILE A 25 -7.27 27.54 -11.89
N GLU A 26 -8.55 27.13 -11.86
CA GLU A 26 -9.69 28.01 -11.53
C GLU A 26 -9.54 28.68 -10.16
N GLU A 27 -9.01 27.95 -9.18
CA GLU A 27 -8.78 28.43 -7.83
C GLU A 27 -7.46 29.22 -7.66
N GLY A 28 -6.70 29.43 -8.74
CA GLY A 28 -5.44 30.17 -8.73
C GLY A 28 -4.30 29.48 -7.97
N LYS A 29 -4.42 28.19 -7.67
CA LYS A 29 -3.39 27.38 -7.00
C LYS A 29 -2.31 26.90 -7.97
N LEU A 30 -2.69 26.72 -9.23
CA LEU A 30 -1.83 26.26 -10.32
C LEU A 30 -1.86 27.26 -11.49
N SER A 31 -0.69 27.56 -12.05
CA SER A 31 -0.55 28.25 -13.34
C SER A 31 0.27 27.37 -14.27
N VAL A 32 -0.20 27.13 -15.50
CA VAL A 32 0.46 26.23 -16.46
C VAL A 32 0.73 26.96 -17.77
N GLY A 33 1.99 27.07 -18.16
CA GLY A 33 2.43 27.50 -19.49
C GLY A 33 2.87 26.30 -20.33
N VAL A 34 2.40 26.21 -21.57
CA VAL A 34 2.84 25.17 -22.52
C VAL A 34 3.42 25.85 -23.74
N HIS A 35 4.68 25.54 -24.04
CA HIS A 35 5.51 26.30 -24.97
C HIS A 35 5.97 25.40 -26.11
N ASP A 36 5.63 25.77 -27.35
CA ASP A 36 6.16 25.09 -28.54
C ASP A 36 7.64 25.43 -28.70
N LEU A 37 8.51 24.45 -28.46
CA LEU A 37 9.96 24.58 -28.55
C LEU A 37 10.42 25.10 -29.93
N ARG A 38 9.62 24.88 -30.99
CA ARG A 38 9.91 25.39 -32.34
C ARG A 38 9.95 26.92 -32.43
N GLN A 39 9.45 27.64 -31.42
CA GLN A 39 9.53 29.10 -31.37
C GLN A 39 10.97 29.62 -31.21
N TRP A 40 11.88 28.78 -30.69
CA TRP A 40 13.31 29.10 -30.57
C TRP A 40 14.16 28.58 -31.73
N ALA A 41 13.55 27.92 -32.72
CA ALA A 41 14.27 27.46 -33.90
C ALA A 41 14.51 28.63 -34.86
N THR A 42 15.78 28.82 -35.27
CA THR A 42 16.19 29.95 -36.11
C THR A 42 16.13 29.68 -37.61
N ASP A 43 16.03 28.41 -38.01
CA ASP A 43 15.96 28.03 -39.42
C ASP A 43 14.53 28.12 -39.98
N VAL A 44 14.42 28.20 -41.30
CA VAL A 44 13.13 28.37 -42.02
C VAL A 44 12.17 27.20 -41.77
N HIS A 45 12.70 26.01 -41.49
CA HIS A 45 11.93 24.79 -41.27
C HIS A 45 11.57 24.56 -39.80
N ARG A 46 11.98 25.48 -38.91
CA ARG A 46 11.86 25.38 -37.46
C ARG A 46 12.36 24.03 -36.92
N SER A 47 13.49 23.55 -37.43
CA SER A 47 14.04 22.25 -37.07
C SER A 47 14.68 22.27 -35.68
N VAL A 48 14.25 21.34 -34.84
CA VAL A 48 14.63 21.23 -33.42
C VAL A 48 15.61 20.09 -33.15
N ASP A 49 15.93 19.29 -34.16
CA ASP A 49 16.70 18.06 -34.07
C ASP A 49 17.74 17.95 -35.21
N ASN A 50 18.79 17.15 -34.99
CA ASN A 50 19.82 16.85 -35.99
C ASN A 50 20.39 15.45 -35.79
N ALA A 51 21.14 14.94 -36.78
CA ALA A 51 21.78 13.63 -36.70
C ALA A 51 22.80 13.57 -35.53
N PRO A 52 22.89 12.43 -34.81
CA PRO A 52 23.83 12.28 -33.72
C PRO A 52 25.29 12.26 -34.20
N TYR A 53 26.18 12.88 -33.42
CA TYR A 53 27.63 12.64 -33.56
C TYR A 53 27.95 11.18 -33.23
N GLY A 54 28.92 10.60 -33.94
CA GLY A 54 29.25 9.16 -33.83
C GLY A 54 28.45 8.26 -34.78
N GLY A 55 27.44 8.80 -35.48
CA GLY A 55 26.56 8.05 -36.37
C GLY A 55 25.50 7.24 -35.61
N GLY A 56 24.75 6.41 -36.34
CA GLY A 56 23.61 5.67 -35.82
C GLY A 56 22.27 6.16 -36.38
N PRO A 57 21.19 5.38 -36.23
CA PRO A 57 19.85 5.83 -36.58
C PRO A 57 19.34 6.89 -35.59
N GLY A 58 18.26 7.59 -35.96
CA GLY A 58 17.59 8.54 -35.07
C GLY A 58 18.10 9.98 -35.18
N MET A 59 17.57 10.84 -34.31
CA MET A 59 17.84 12.28 -34.25
C MET A 59 18.00 12.71 -32.79
N VAL A 60 18.80 13.74 -32.53
CA VAL A 60 19.04 14.33 -31.21
C VAL A 60 18.61 15.79 -31.22
N MET A 61 17.91 16.24 -30.18
CA MET A 61 17.40 17.60 -30.12
C MET A 61 18.53 18.62 -29.90
N LYS A 62 18.48 19.74 -30.64
CA LYS A 62 19.56 20.71 -30.79
C LYS A 62 19.76 21.58 -29.53
N PRO A 63 21.01 21.75 -29.05
CA PRO A 63 21.30 22.63 -27.93
C PRO A 63 21.03 24.12 -28.24
N GLY A 64 21.24 24.53 -29.49
CA GLY A 64 20.99 25.93 -29.91
C GLY A 64 19.52 26.35 -29.89
N VAL A 65 18.59 25.41 -29.74
CA VAL A 65 17.15 25.68 -29.56
C VAL A 65 16.79 25.56 -28.08
N TRP A 66 17.23 24.48 -27.44
CA TRP A 66 16.92 24.22 -26.03
C TRP A 66 17.52 25.23 -25.06
N GLY A 67 18.78 25.65 -25.25
CA GLY A 67 19.45 26.60 -24.36
C GLY A 67 18.67 27.90 -24.21
N PRO A 68 18.39 28.63 -25.31
CA PRO A 68 17.58 29.85 -25.27
C PRO A 68 16.17 29.64 -24.71
N ALA A 69 15.54 28.49 -24.99
CA ALA A 69 14.21 28.19 -24.46
C ALA A 69 14.21 28.02 -22.94
N LEU A 70 15.22 27.35 -22.39
CA LEU A 70 15.41 27.22 -20.95
C LEU A 70 15.80 28.57 -20.32
N ASP A 71 16.62 29.39 -20.97
CA ASP A 71 16.95 30.73 -20.47
C ASP A 71 15.70 31.59 -20.30
N ASP A 72 14.83 31.62 -21.31
CA ASP A 72 13.55 32.33 -21.27
C ASP A 72 12.59 31.75 -20.24
N ALA A 73 12.55 30.42 -20.05
CA ALA A 73 11.73 29.78 -19.05
C ALA A 73 12.18 30.10 -17.61
N ALA A 74 13.48 30.14 -17.35
CA ALA A 74 14.02 30.51 -16.04
C ALA A 74 13.76 31.98 -15.70
N ALA A 75 13.93 32.87 -16.68
CA ALA A 75 13.76 34.31 -16.49
C ALA A 75 12.30 34.78 -16.60
N GLY A 76 11.41 33.95 -17.13
CA GLY A 76 10.05 34.34 -17.48
C GLY A 76 10.02 35.41 -18.57
N THR A 77 10.89 35.31 -19.57
CA THR A 77 11.07 36.28 -20.66
C THR A 77 10.72 35.68 -22.04
N GLY A 78 10.90 36.47 -23.09
CA GLY A 78 10.81 35.99 -24.46
C GLY A 78 9.45 35.36 -24.81
N PRO A 79 9.44 34.27 -25.61
CA PRO A 79 8.20 33.59 -25.96
C PRO A 79 7.46 32.99 -24.75
N VAL A 80 8.16 32.61 -23.67
CA VAL A 80 7.53 32.12 -22.43
C VAL A 80 6.66 33.20 -21.77
N ALA A 81 7.13 34.44 -21.75
CA ALA A 81 6.35 35.57 -21.20
C ALA A 81 5.11 35.92 -22.03
N ALA A 82 5.17 35.67 -23.34
CA ALA A 82 4.09 35.96 -24.28
C ALA A 82 3.07 34.81 -24.40
N ALA A 83 3.40 33.62 -23.90
CA ALA A 83 2.53 32.45 -23.98
C ALA A 83 1.30 32.60 -23.10
N VAL A 84 0.15 32.19 -23.63
CA VAL A 84 -1.10 32.13 -22.88
C VAL A 84 -1.04 30.93 -21.93
N THR A 85 -1.23 31.18 -20.64
CA THR A 85 -1.38 30.11 -19.65
C THR A 85 -2.68 29.35 -19.88
N LEU A 86 -2.68 28.04 -19.64
CA LEU A 86 -3.88 27.23 -19.77
C LEU A 86 -5.00 27.75 -18.87
N GLU A 87 -6.21 27.77 -19.43
CA GLU A 87 -7.46 27.93 -18.69
C GLU A 87 -8.12 26.56 -18.53
N SER A 88 -8.83 26.36 -17.42
CA SER A 88 -9.61 25.14 -17.18
C SER A 88 -10.57 24.86 -18.34
N SER A 89 -10.69 23.57 -18.71
CA SER A 89 -11.51 23.19 -19.87
C SER A 89 -13.00 23.33 -19.65
N ALA A 90 -13.47 23.25 -18.40
CA ALA A 90 -14.87 23.36 -18.05
C ALA A 90 -15.02 23.87 -16.61
N PRO A 91 -16.02 24.72 -16.32
CA PRO A 91 -16.24 25.24 -14.98
C PRO A 91 -16.57 24.10 -14.01
N HIS A 92 -15.88 24.06 -12.87
CA HIS A 92 -16.14 23.06 -11.85
C HIS A 92 -17.28 23.49 -10.90
N LEU A 93 -18.08 22.52 -10.46
CA LEU A 93 -19.15 22.77 -9.49
C LEU A 93 -18.56 23.17 -8.14
N ASP A 94 -18.77 24.41 -7.74
CA ASP A 94 -18.37 24.96 -6.45
C ASP A 94 -19.37 24.59 -5.34
N LYS A 95 -19.61 23.28 -5.20
CA LYS A 95 -20.34 22.75 -4.04
C LYS A 95 -19.29 22.32 -3.02
N PRO A 96 -19.29 22.90 -1.81
CA PRO A 96 -18.48 22.40 -0.71
C PRO A 96 -18.76 20.91 -0.58
N ARG A 97 -17.74 20.09 -0.77
CA ARG A 97 -17.80 18.70 -0.38
C ARG A 97 -17.96 18.68 1.14
N HIS A 98 -18.57 17.62 1.66
CA HIS A 98 -18.75 17.45 3.10
C HIS A 98 -17.43 17.65 3.89
N ASP A 99 -16.30 17.40 3.22
CA ASP A 99 -14.95 17.44 3.79
C ASP A 99 -14.26 18.81 3.64
N ASP A 100 -14.77 19.72 2.81
CA ASP A 100 -14.20 21.07 2.61
C ASP A 100 -14.54 22.03 3.79
N LEU A 101 -15.33 21.57 4.76
CA LEU A 101 -15.85 22.36 5.88
C LEU A 101 -14.84 22.54 7.03
N GLU A 102 -13.77 21.75 7.05
CA GLU A 102 -12.69 21.88 8.02
C GLU A 102 -11.46 22.51 7.32
N GLY A 103 -11.11 23.73 7.72
CA GLY A 103 -10.05 24.51 7.07
C GLY A 103 -8.71 23.77 6.99
N VAL A 104 -8.04 23.88 5.84
CA VAL A 104 -6.82 23.16 5.51
C VAL A 104 -5.59 23.85 6.13
N ALA A 105 -4.89 23.18 7.05
CA ALA A 105 -3.61 23.66 7.56
C ALA A 105 -2.47 23.27 6.59
N LYS A 106 -1.61 24.20 6.19
CA LYS A 106 -0.44 23.87 5.34
C LYS A 106 0.51 22.94 6.10
N GLN A 107 0.65 21.69 5.65
CA GLN A 107 1.71 20.80 6.09
C GLN A 107 2.77 20.77 5.00
N ALA A 108 3.96 21.30 5.30
CA ALA A 108 5.10 21.21 4.40
C ALA A 108 5.73 19.82 4.56
N TYR A 109 5.92 19.11 3.45
CA TYR A 109 6.67 17.86 3.46
C TYR A 109 8.15 18.14 3.74
N SER A 110 8.80 17.30 4.56
CA SER A 110 10.23 17.46 4.85
C SER A 110 11.05 17.13 3.59
N ALA A 111 11.60 18.16 2.94
CA ALA A 111 12.47 18.01 1.79
C ALA A 111 13.81 17.39 2.21
N GLY A 112 13.99 16.09 1.98
CA GLY A 112 15.24 15.37 2.30
C GLY A 112 16.38 15.64 1.29
N ASP A 113 16.06 16.10 0.08
CA ASP A 113 16.97 16.06 -1.09
C ASP A 113 17.42 17.45 -1.61
N THR A 114 17.21 18.52 -0.84
CA THR A 114 17.54 19.91 -1.24
C THR A 114 18.68 20.55 -0.44
N ALA A 115 19.35 19.78 0.43
CA ALA A 115 20.41 20.28 1.28
C ALA A 115 21.62 20.76 0.44
N GLY A 116 21.84 22.08 0.39
CA GLY A 116 22.97 22.70 -0.31
C GLY A 116 22.65 23.26 -1.70
N GLU A 117 21.41 23.13 -2.17
CA GLU A 117 20.98 23.74 -3.43
C GLU A 117 20.50 25.18 -3.23
N ASN A 118 20.58 26.00 -4.29
CA ASN A 118 20.04 27.35 -4.25
C ASN A 118 18.50 27.28 -4.36
N PRO A 119 17.75 27.63 -3.29
CA PRO A 119 16.28 27.54 -3.29
C PRO A 119 15.62 28.55 -4.23
N ASP A 120 16.34 29.61 -4.61
CA ASP A 120 15.82 30.64 -5.52
C ASP A 120 15.79 30.16 -6.98
N LEU A 121 16.48 29.05 -7.30
CA LEU A 121 16.47 28.50 -8.66
C LEU A 121 15.22 27.62 -8.89
N PRO A 122 14.58 27.74 -10.06
CA PRO A 122 13.50 26.85 -10.45
C PRO A 122 13.98 25.39 -10.56
N LEU A 123 13.05 24.46 -10.39
CA LEU A 123 13.30 23.04 -10.59
C LEU A 123 13.14 22.69 -12.07
N LEU A 124 14.17 22.11 -12.70
CA LEU A 124 14.07 21.55 -14.06
C LEU A 124 13.93 20.03 -13.98
N ILE A 125 12.81 19.53 -14.47
CA ILE A 125 12.56 18.10 -14.62
C ILE A 125 12.77 17.71 -16.09
N VAL A 126 13.64 16.73 -16.31
CA VAL A 126 13.95 16.18 -17.63
C VAL A 126 13.49 14.72 -17.64
N PRO A 127 12.32 14.41 -18.22
CA PRO A 127 11.86 13.03 -18.33
C PRO A 127 12.79 12.21 -19.23
N THR A 128 13.39 11.16 -18.68
CA THR A 128 14.28 10.24 -19.38
C THR A 128 14.29 8.87 -18.69
N PRO A 129 14.27 7.75 -19.44
CA PRO A 129 14.35 6.42 -18.83
C PRO A 129 15.67 6.16 -18.09
N ALA A 130 16.72 6.96 -18.33
CA ALA A 130 17.99 6.88 -17.62
C ALA A 130 18.00 7.61 -16.27
N GLY A 131 16.94 8.36 -15.96
CA GLY A 131 16.83 9.18 -14.75
C GLY A 131 16.50 8.38 -13.50
N LYS A 132 16.54 9.05 -12.33
CA LYS A 132 16.07 8.48 -11.06
C LYS A 132 14.59 8.09 -11.20
N PRO A 133 14.16 6.89 -10.80
CA PRO A 133 12.75 6.54 -10.77
C PRO A 133 11.96 7.51 -9.89
N PHE A 134 10.85 8.02 -10.42
CA PHE A 134 9.93 8.92 -9.73
C PHE A 134 9.21 8.18 -8.59
N THR A 135 9.25 8.75 -7.40
CA THR A 135 8.63 8.17 -6.20
C THR A 135 7.62 9.12 -5.58
N GLN A 136 6.78 8.59 -4.68
CA GLN A 136 5.85 9.40 -3.89
C GLN A 136 6.59 10.45 -3.04
N SER A 137 7.81 10.16 -2.57
CA SER A 137 8.63 11.12 -1.85
C SER A 137 9.08 12.30 -2.72
N ASP A 138 9.34 12.05 -4.02
CA ASP A 138 9.68 13.13 -4.95
C ASP A 138 8.44 14.00 -5.22
N ALA A 139 7.26 13.39 -5.40
CA ALA A 139 6.00 14.12 -5.55
C ALA A 139 5.70 15.04 -4.36
N GLN A 140 5.89 14.53 -3.14
CA GLN A 140 5.76 15.29 -1.90
C GLN A 140 6.76 16.45 -1.83
N ALA A 141 8.03 16.21 -2.16
CA ALA A 141 9.05 17.25 -2.18
C ALA A 141 8.69 18.36 -3.19
N TRP A 142 8.38 17.97 -4.44
CA TRP A 142 8.11 18.90 -5.53
C TRP A 142 6.78 19.64 -5.39
N SER A 143 5.86 19.16 -4.54
CA SER A 143 4.63 19.88 -4.19
C SER A 143 4.87 21.22 -3.49
N ASN A 144 6.06 21.41 -2.91
CA ASN A 144 6.47 22.65 -2.27
C ASN A 144 7.12 23.65 -3.23
N GLU A 145 7.36 23.26 -4.49
CA GLU A 145 8.04 24.12 -5.46
C GLU A 145 7.14 25.27 -5.92
N GLU A 146 7.73 26.46 -6.01
CA GLU A 146 7.02 27.61 -6.58
C GLU A 146 6.99 27.54 -8.11
N HIS A 147 8.07 27.04 -8.72
CA HIS A 147 8.26 27.00 -10.18
C HIS A 147 8.98 25.72 -10.62
N ILE A 148 8.28 24.93 -11.45
CA ILE A 148 8.82 23.74 -12.09
C ILE A 148 8.79 23.93 -13.61
N VAL A 149 9.93 23.67 -14.26
CA VAL A 149 10.06 23.64 -15.71
C VAL A 149 10.25 22.18 -16.16
N PHE A 150 9.57 21.79 -17.24
CA PHE A 150 9.72 20.47 -17.86
C PHE A 150 10.35 20.58 -19.24
N ALA A 151 11.39 19.78 -19.50
CA ALA A 151 12.01 19.63 -20.80
C ALA A 151 11.62 18.30 -21.45
N CYS A 152 10.58 18.30 -22.30
CA CYS A 152 10.09 17.10 -22.96
C CYS A 152 11.02 16.66 -24.12
N GLY A 153 11.84 15.64 -23.87
CA GLY A 153 12.62 14.98 -24.91
C GLY A 153 11.77 14.21 -25.93
N ARG A 154 12.29 14.11 -27.16
CA ARG A 154 11.78 13.30 -28.27
C ARG A 154 12.96 12.66 -29.00
N TYR A 155 12.67 11.75 -29.93
CA TYR A 155 13.69 11.03 -30.71
C TYR A 155 14.63 10.25 -29.79
N GLU A 156 15.95 10.36 -29.98
CA GLU A 156 16.97 9.76 -29.09
C GLU A 156 17.18 10.57 -27.80
N GLY A 157 16.57 11.76 -27.69
CA GLY A 157 16.64 12.62 -26.52
C GLY A 157 17.22 14.00 -26.81
N ILE A 158 17.54 14.70 -25.72
CA ILE A 158 18.13 16.04 -25.72
C ILE A 158 19.66 15.90 -25.69
N ASP A 159 20.37 16.76 -26.41
CA ASP A 159 21.84 16.83 -26.32
C ASP A 159 22.28 17.03 -24.86
N GLN A 160 23.12 16.14 -24.34
CA GLN A 160 23.53 16.12 -22.93
C GLN A 160 24.06 17.46 -22.43
N ARG A 161 24.72 18.24 -23.29
CA ARG A 161 25.29 19.55 -22.91
C ARG A 161 24.22 20.56 -22.51
N VAL A 162 22.99 20.39 -22.99
CA VAL A 162 21.84 21.21 -22.55
C VAL A 162 21.57 20.97 -21.07
N ILE A 163 21.60 19.71 -20.65
CA ILE A 163 21.30 19.30 -19.27
C ILE A 163 22.43 19.78 -18.35
N ASP A 164 23.67 19.60 -18.78
CA ASP A 164 24.85 20.05 -18.05
C ASP A 164 24.89 21.59 -17.90
N ASP A 165 24.54 22.34 -18.97
CA ASP A 165 24.49 23.81 -18.93
C ASP A 165 23.31 24.34 -18.10
N ALA A 166 22.15 23.66 -18.14
CA ALA A 166 20.97 24.05 -17.38
C ALA A 166 21.22 24.08 -15.86
N ALA A 167 22.15 23.27 -15.34
CA ALA A 167 22.53 23.26 -13.94
C ALA A 167 23.06 24.62 -13.43
N ASN A 168 23.47 25.51 -14.32
CA ASN A 168 23.86 26.88 -13.97
C ASN A 168 22.67 27.78 -13.58
N ARG A 169 21.45 27.39 -13.95
CA ARG A 169 20.22 28.20 -13.86
C ARG A 169 19.04 27.46 -13.23
N TYR A 170 19.18 26.16 -13.01
CA TYR A 170 18.14 25.27 -12.50
C TYR A 170 18.70 24.30 -11.47
N ARG A 171 17.82 23.83 -10.59
CA ARG A 171 18.02 22.55 -9.90
C ARG A 171 17.55 21.45 -10.83
N VAL A 172 18.49 20.74 -11.47
CA VAL A 172 18.18 19.77 -12.53
C VAL A 172 17.90 18.39 -11.92
N ARG A 173 16.86 17.72 -12.42
CA ARG A 173 16.50 16.34 -12.11
C ARG A 173 16.17 15.59 -13.39
N GLU A 174 16.97 14.59 -13.72
CA GLU A 174 16.62 13.58 -14.72
C GLU A 174 15.75 12.50 -14.05
N VAL A 175 14.55 12.28 -14.60
CA VAL A 175 13.50 11.49 -13.92
C VAL A 175 12.91 10.44 -14.86
N SER A 176 12.86 9.20 -14.39
CA SER A 176 12.17 8.09 -15.06
C SER A 176 10.83 7.82 -14.38
N ILE A 177 9.76 7.57 -15.15
CA ILE A 177 8.47 7.13 -14.58
C ILE A 177 8.33 5.59 -14.55
N GLY A 178 9.40 4.87 -14.90
CA GLY A 178 9.50 3.42 -14.78
C GLY A 178 10.43 2.80 -15.83
N ASP A 179 10.70 1.51 -15.67
CA ASP A 179 11.66 0.76 -16.47
C ASP A 179 11.07 0.32 -17.83
N TYR A 180 10.72 1.30 -18.65
CA TYR A 180 10.19 1.15 -20.00
C TYR A 180 10.49 2.39 -20.86
N VAL A 181 10.37 2.25 -22.18
CA VAL A 181 10.69 3.33 -23.14
C VAL A 181 9.40 3.89 -23.75
N LEU A 182 9.28 5.21 -23.75
CA LEU A 182 8.18 5.96 -24.34
C LEU A 182 8.64 6.76 -25.56
N ILE A 183 7.69 7.25 -26.36
CA ILE A 183 7.96 8.04 -27.57
C ILE A 183 8.42 9.48 -27.23
N GLY A 184 8.09 9.97 -26.03
CA GLY A 184 8.42 11.33 -25.60
C GLY A 184 8.10 11.59 -24.15
N GLY A 185 8.62 12.69 -23.63
CA GLY A 185 8.48 13.09 -22.22
C GLY A 185 7.09 13.62 -21.84
N GLU A 186 6.21 13.95 -22.78
CA GLU A 186 4.95 14.66 -22.51
C GLU A 186 4.01 13.87 -21.60
N VAL A 187 3.90 12.55 -21.78
CA VAL A 187 3.08 11.72 -20.88
C VAL A 187 3.70 11.60 -19.49
N ALA A 188 5.02 11.63 -19.38
CA ALA A 188 5.69 11.66 -18.08
C ALA A 188 5.44 12.98 -17.35
N VAL A 189 5.37 14.11 -18.07
CA VAL A 189 4.92 15.38 -17.50
C VAL A 189 3.50 15.26 -16.93
N LEU A 190 2.55 14.65 -17.65
CA LEU A 190 1.19 14.45 -17.14
C LEU A 190 1.18 13.65 -15.84
N VAL A 191 1.93 12.53 -15.79
CA VAL A 191 2.04 11.68 -14.59
C VAL A 191 2.63 12.43 -13.40
N ILE A 192 3.76 13.13 -13.61
CA ILE A 192 4.44 13.87 -12.55
C ILE A 192 3.56 15.03 -12.07
N ALA A 193 2.99 15.81 -12.98
CA ALA A 193 2.11 16.93 -12.65
C ALA A 193 0.88 16.46 -11.85
N GLU A 194 0.26 15.34 -12.21
CA GLU A 194 -0.87 14.79 -11.47
C GLU A 194 -0.49 14.40 -10.03
N ALA A 195 0.63 13.71 -9.86
CA ALA A 195 1.13 13.29 -8.56
C ALA A 195 1.57 14.47 -7.66
N VAL A 196 2.13 15.53 -8.25
CA VAL A 196 2.58 16.73 -7.53
C VAL A 196 1.40 17.65 -7.18
N VAL A 197 0.57 17.99 -8.16
CA VAL A 197 -0.49 19.00 -8.00
C VAL A 197 -1.55 18.55 -7.01
N ARG A 198 -1.86 17.25 -6.94
CA ARG A 198 -2.82 16.72 -5.96
C ARG A 198 -2.39 16.97 -4.51
N LEU A 199 -1.09 17.13 -4.25
CA LEU A 199 -0.53 17.38 -2.91
C LEU A 199 -0.49 18.87 -2.55
N ILE A 200 -0.79 19.77 -3.49
CA ILE A 200 -0.86 21.21 -3.19
C ILE A 200 -2.01 21.47 -2.21
N PRO A 201 -1.78 22.19 -1.11
CA PRO A 201 -2.82 22.46 -0.12
C PRO A 201 -4.10 23.05 -0.71
N GLY A 202 -5.21 22.36 -0.45
CA GLY A 202 -6.54 22.73 -0.92
C GLY A 202 -6.89 22.26 -2.33
N VAL A 203 -6.00 21.57 -3.07
CA VAL A 203 -6.38 20.95 -4.35
C VAL A 203 -7.23 19.70 -4.10
N LEU A 204 -6.75 18.79 -3.25
CA LEU A 204 -7.60 17.75 -2.68
C LEU A 204 -8.42 18.34 -1.53
N GLY A 205 -9.74 18.17 -1.59
CA GLY A 205 -10.68 18.71 -0.60
C GLY A 205 -10.53 18.13 0.81
N ASN A 206 -9.92 16.95 0.96
CA ASN A 206 -9.71 16.28 2.24
C ASN A 206 -8.21 15.99 2.45
N GLN A 207 -7.62 16.50 3.53
CA GLN A 207 -6.22 16.23 3.88
C GLN A 207 -5.97 14.77 4.20
N ARG A 208 -6.89 14.07 4.88
CA ARG A 208 -6.67 12.65 5.24
C ARG A 208 -6.56 11.73 4.03
N SER A 209 -7.22 12.10 2.93
CA SER A 209 -7.28 11.23 1.75
C SER A 209 -5.90 10.95 1.17
N HIS A 210 -4.93 11.88 1.25
CA HIS A 210 -3.59 11.60 0.72
C HIS A 210 -2.65 10.97 1.76
N GLU A 211 -2.93 11.14 3.06
CA GLU A 211 -2.19 10.47 4.14
C GLU A 211 -2.45 8.96 4.15
N GLU A 212 -3.66 8.55 3.77
CA GLU A 212 -4.09 7.15 3.71
C GLU A 212 -3.80 6.47 2.35
N ASP A 213 -3.29 7.21 1.35
CA ASP A 213 -2.99 6.67 0.02
C ASP A 213 -1.86 5.63 0.03
N SER A 214 -1.86 4.80 -1.02
CA SER A 214 -0.75 3.89 -1.27
C SER A 214 0.59 4.64 -1.33
N PHE A 215 1.61 4.06 -0.71
CA PHE A 215 2.98 4.55 -0.56
C PHE A 215 3.19 5.72 0.42
N SER A 216 2.13 6.33 0.98
CA SER A 216 2.27 7.45 1.92
C SER A 216 2.96 7.07 3.23
N ASP A 217 2.73 5.86 3.73
CA ASP A 217 3.41 5.27 4.90
C ASP A 217 4.32 4.07 4.53
N GLY A 218 4.57 3.90 3.22
CA GLY A 218 5.32 2.78 2.68
C GLY A 218 4.49 1.51 2.40
N LEU A 219 3.17 1.50 2.62
CA LEU A 219 2.29 0.35 2.33
C LEU A 219 1.32 0.62 1.18
N LEU A 220 0.66 -0.42 0.67
CA LEU A 220 -0.47 -0.29 -0.26
C LEU A 220 -1.78 -0.08 0.49
N GLU A 221 -2.75 0.59 -0.12
CA GLU A 221 -4.08 0.78 0.46
C GLU A 221 -4.89 -0.51 0.65
N ALA A 222 -5.72 -0.48 1.68
CA ALA A 222 -6.81 -1.43 1.87
C ALA A 222 -7.79 -1.42 0.69
N PRO A 223 -8.51 -2.53 0.45
CA PRO A 223 -9.59 -2.55 -0.54
C PRO A 223 -10.72 -1.61 -0.13
N SER A 224 -11.28 -0.92 -1.12
CA SER A 224 -12.41 0.00 -0.96
C SER A 224 -13.72 -0.65 -1.41
N TYR A 225 -14.81 -0.31 -0.71
CA TYR A 225 -16.15 -0.82 -0.97
C TYR A 225 -17.15 0.33 -0.99
N THR A 226 -18.18 0.18 -1.81
CA THR A 226 -19.31 1.11 -1.87
C THR A 226 -20.61 0.34 -2.06
N LYS A 227 -21.74 1.04 -2.07
CA LYS A 227 -23.06 0.44 -2.30
C LYS A 227 -23.11 -0.23 -3.69
N PRO A 228 -23.84 -1.34 -3.86
CA PRO A 228 -24.69 -2.03 -2.89
C PRO A 228 -23.93 -2.95 -1.91
N ARG A 229 -24.59 -3.39 -0.82
CA ARG A 229 -23.98 -4.26 0.23
C ARG A 229 -23.53 -5.62 -0.31
N GLU A 230 -24.24 -6.16 -1.29
CA GLU A 230 -23.92 -7.41 -1.95
C GLU A 230 -23.97 -7.20 -3.47
N TRP A 231 -22.96 -7.70 -4.17
CA TRP A 231 -22.91 -7.68 -5.63
C TRP A 231 -22.42 -9.02 -6.14
N ARG A 232 -23.27 -9.73 -6.91
CA ARG A 232 -22.97 -11.05 -7.50
C ARG A 232 -22.56 -12.11 -6.46
N GLY A 233 -23.20 -12.13 -5.30
CA GLY A 233 -22.85 -13.06 -4.21
C GLY A 233 -21.59 -12.67 -3.43
N LEU A 234 -20.99 -11.51 -3.72
CA LEU A 234 -19.85 -10.98 -2.96
C LEU A 234 -20.35 -9.91 -2.00
N GLU A 235 -20.23 -10.19 -0.71
CA GLU A 235 -20.63 -9.27 0.35
C GLU A 235 -19.48 -8.31 0.70
N VAL A 236 -19.85 -7.09 1.07
CA VAL A 236 -18.94 -6.15 1.72
C VAL A 236 -18.63 -6.65 3.14
N PRO A 237 -17.38 -6.61 3.61
CA PRO A 237 -16.99 -7.08 4.94
C PRO A 237 -17.84 -6.47 6.07
N GLU A 238 -18.38 -7.32 6.96
CA GLU A 238 -19.34 -6.90 7.99
C GLU A 238 -18.81 -5.79 8.92
N VAL A 239 -17.50 -5.79 9.19
CA VAL A 239 -16.84 -4.78 10.04
C VAL A 239 -17.06 -3.35 9.51
N LEU A 240 -17.20 -3.17 8.20
CA LEU A 240 -17.42 -1.86 7.57
C LEU A 240 -18.82 -1.30 7.84
N PHE A 241 -19.76 -2.12 8.32
CA PHE A 241 -21.09 -1.69 8.74
C PHE A 241 -21.21 -1.45 10.25
N SER A 242 -20.17 -1.73 11.02
CA SER A 242 -20.24 -1.72 12.49
C SER A 242 -20.37 -0.33 13.12
N GLY A 243 -20.02 0.74 12.40
CA GLY A 243 -19.88 2.10 12.94
C GLY A 243 -18.73 2.27 13.94
N ASN A 244 -17.95 1.20 14.21
CA ASN A 244 -16.82 1.24 15.12
C ASN A 244 -15.55 1.65 14.35
N HIS A 245 -15.22 2.94 14.40
CA HIS A 245 -14.05 3.50 13.70
C HIS A 245 -12.75 2.78 14.03
N ALA A 246 -12.52 2.39 15.29
CA ALA A 246 -11.29 1.68 15.67
C ALA A 246 -11.21 0.28 15.03
N ALA A 247 -12.33 -0.44 14.95
CA ALA A 247 -12.39 -1.75 14.31
C ALA A 247 -12.21 -1.65 12.78
N ILE A 248 -12.80 -0.62 12.17
CA ILE A 248 -12.66 -0.35 10.73
C ILE A 248 -11.21 -0.01 10.40
N GLU A 249 -10.58 0.86 11.19
CA GLU A 249 -9.19 1.27 10.98
C GLU A 249 -8.24 0.08 11.14
N GLN A 250 -8.44 -0.72 12.19
CA GLN A 250 -7.67 -1.95 12.39
C GLN A 250 -7.83 -2.92 11.21
N TRP A 251 -9.06 -3.11 10.71
CA TRP A 251 -9.31 -3.94 9.54
C TRP A 251 -8.62 -3.40 8.27
N ARG A 252 -8.69 -2.08 8.03
CA ARG A 252 -8.00 -1.43 6.90
C ARG A 252 -6.49 -1.66 6.98
N ARG A 253 -5.90 -1.44 8.16
CA ARG A 253 -4.47 -1.70 8.39
C ARG A 253 -4.10 -3.16 8.13
N THR A 254 -4.88 -4.12 8.63
CA THR A 254 -4.63 -5.55 8.34
C THR A 254 -4.69 -5.83 6.84
N GLN A 255 -5.70 -5.33 6.12
CA GLN A 255 -5.82 -5.58 4.68
C GLN A 255 -4.72 -4.91 3.86
N SER A 256 -4.29 -3.71 4.25
CA SER A 256 -3.14 -3.01 3.68
C SER A 256 -1.87 -3.85 3.80
N LEU A 257 -1.59 -4.38 5.00
CA LEU A 257 -0.44 -5.26 5.25
C LEU A 257 -0.47 -6.53 4.38
N LEU A 258 -1.61 -7.25 4.39
CA LEU A 258 -1.77 -8.49 3.62
C LEU A 258 -1.63 -8.26 2.11
N ARG A 259 -2.22 -7.17 1.61
CA ARG A 259 -2.11 -6.79 0.21
C ARG A 259 -0.68 -6.42 -0.16
N THR A 260 0.01 -5.67 0.70
CA THR A 260 1.42 -5.32 0.51
C THR A 260 2.30 -6.56 0.50
N GLN A 261 2.11 -7.48 1.46
CA GLN A 261 2.82 -8.76 1.52
C GLN A 261 2.63 -9.58 0.24
N THR A 262 1.42 -9.59 -0.32
CA THR A 262 1.10 -10.40 -1.50
C THR A 262 1.60 -9.75 -2.80
N ALA A 263 1.39 -8.44 -2.96
CA ALA A 263 1.61 -7.77 -4.23
C ALA A 263 2.99 -7.11 -4.35
N ARG A 264 3.54 -6.59 -3.24
CA ARG A 264 4.76 -5.79 -3.19
C ARG A 264 5.54 -6.06 -1.88
N PRO A 265 5.97 -7.31 -1.63
CA PRO A 265 6.59 -7.71 -0.36
C PRO A 265 7.84 -6.90 -0.02
N GLU A 266 8.57 -6.41 -1.03
CA GLU A 266 9.78 -5.61 -0.85
C GLU A 266 9.52 -4.23 -0.20
N LEU A 267 8.27 -3.74 -0.21
CA LEU A 267 7.90 -2.53 0.51
C LEU A 267 7.92 -2.74 2.03
N LEU A 268 7.62 -3.96 2.50
CA LEU A 268 7.63 -4.30 3.93
C LEU A 268 9.04 -4.22 4.55
N GLU A 269 10.09 -4.34 3.72
CA GLU A 269 11.48 -4.21 4.18
C GLU A 269 11.84 -2.77 4.58
N ARG A 270 11.15 -1.78 3.99
CA ARG A 270 11.43 -0.35 4.17
C ARG A 270 10.37 0.37 4.99
N ALA A 271 9.16 -0.17 5.07
CA ALA A 271 8.05 0.41 5.81
C ALA A 271 8.30 0.40 7.33
N GLU A 272 7.88 1.46 8.02
CA GLU A 272 7.94 1.52 9.48
C GLU A 272 6.81 0.69 10.10
N LEU A 273 7.09 -0.59 10.34
CA LEU A 273 6.11 -1.52 10.91
C LEU A 273 6.10 -1.49 12.44
N THR A 274 4.92 -1.26 13.02
CA THR A 274 4.68 -1.38 14.46
C THR A 274 4.83 -2.83 14.93
N LYS A 275 4.94 -3.03 16.25
CA LYS A 275 4.94 -4.40 16.83
C LYS A 275 3.68 -5.17 16.42
N TRP A 276 2.53 -4.50 16.40
CA TRP A 276 1.26 -5.11 16.02
C TRP A 276 1.26 -5.50 14.53
N ASP A 277 1.76 -4.65 13.63
CA ASP A 277 1.85 -4.97 12.20
C ASP A 277 2.68 -6.23 11.94
N ARG A 278 3.83 -6.34 12.61
CA ARG A 278 4.70 -7.53 12.52
C ARG A 278 4.01 -8.79 13.03
N GLN A 279 3.23 -8.67 14.10
CA GLN A 279 2.43 -9.79 14.61
C GLN A 279 1.34 -10.20 13.61
N GLN A 280 0.67 -9.25 12.96
CA GLN A 280 -0.33 -9.54 11.92
C GLN A 280 0.29 -10.25 10.71
N LEU A 281 1.44 -9.76 10.21
CA LEU A 281 2.15 -10.37 9.09
C LEU A 281 2.69 -11.78 9.40
N ALA A 282 2.92 -12.08 10.67
CA ALA A 282 3.38 -13.38 11.15
C ALA A 282 2.23 -14.35 11.49
N MET A 283 0.96 -13.91 11.39
CA MET A 283 -0.18 -14.80 11.61
C MET A 283 -0.17 -15.91 10.55
N ARG A 284 -0.20 -17.16 11.03
CA ARG A 284 -0.34 -18.36 10.21
C ARG A 284 -1.50 -19.19 10.73
N GLU A 285 -2.09 -19.96 9.81
CA GLU A 285 -3.08 -20.97 10.17
C GLU A 285 -2.40 -22.06 11.01
N VAL A 286 -3.00 -22.37 12.15
CA VAL A 286 -2.48 -23.32 13.13
C VAL A 286 -3.61 -24.12 13.75
N SER A 287 -3.27 -25.32 14.18
CA SER A 287 -4.17 -26.21 14.91
C SER A 287 -3.49 -26.72 16.17
N THR A 288 -4.25 -26.85 17.25
CA THR A 288 -3.81 -27.50 18.48
C THR A 288 -4.73 -28.67 18.79
N ASP A 289 -4.20 -29.88 18.77
CA ASP A 289 -4.93 -31.12 19.02
C ASP A 289 -4.44 -31.74 20.35
N LEU A 290 -5.32 -31.74 21.34
CA LEU A 290 -5.04 -32.22 22.70
C LEU A 290 -6.07 -33.24 23.14
N ASN A 291 -5.61 -34.34 23.71
CA ASN A 291 -6.40 -35.17 24.61
C ASN A 291 -6.32 -34.59 26.02
N ILE A 292 -7.45 -34.41 26.68
CA ILE A 292 -7.58 -33.77 28.00
C ILE A 292 -8.51 -34.59 28.87
N LEU A 293 -8.06 -34.97 30.07
CA LEU A 293 -8.88 -35.63 31.07
C LEU A 293 -9.41 -34.59 32.06
N ILE A 294 -10.72 -34.37 32.07
CA ILE A 294 -11.36 -33.29 32.84
C ILE A 294 -12.82 -33.63 33.18
N ALA A 295 -13.32 -33.14 34.32
CA ALA A 295 -14.71 -33.29 34.69
C ALA A 295 -15.64 -32.49 33.74
N PRO A 296 -16.80 -33.04 33.30
CA PRO A 296 -17.70 -32.39 32.35
C PRO A 296 -18.14 -30.96 32.74
N VAL A 297 -18.45 -30.75 34.03
CA VAL A 297 -18.88 -29.44 34.56
C VAL A 297 -17.76 -28.39 34.48
N GLU A 298 -16.50 -28.82 34.60
CA GLU A 298 -15.35 -27.94 34.44
C GLU A 298 -15.06 -27.64 32.97
N TRP A 299 -15.26 -28.62 32.09
CA TRP A 299 -15.11 -28.46 30.65
C TRP A 299 -16.03 -27.36 30.09
N GLU A 300 -17.32 -27.36 30.45
CA GLU A 300 -18.28 -26.32 30.03
C GLU A 300 -17.79 -24.90 30.39
N ARG A 301 -17.20 -24.74 31.58
CA ARG A 301 -16.67 -23.45 32.05
C ARG A 301 -15.41 -23.03 31.29
N VAL A 302 -14.58 -24.00 30.92
CA VAL A 302 -13.34 -23.77 30.17
C VAL A 302 -13.67 -23.31 28.76
N VAL A 303 -14.51 -24.05 28.02
CA VAL A 303 -14.90 -23.72 26.64
C VAL A 303 -15.50 -22.33 26.54
N ALA A 304 -16.40 -21.96 27.47
CA ALA A 304 -17.00 -20.63 27.50
C ALA A 304 -15.99 -19.48 27.67
N ARG A 305 -14.83 -19.74 28.29
CA ARG A 305 -13.79 -18.72 28.57
C ARG A 305 -12.58 -18.83 27.66
N MET A 306 -12.40 -19.97 26.99
CA MET A 306 -11.21 -20.30 26.21
C MET A 306 -10.97 -19.30 25.06
N PRO A 307 -11.95 -18.94 24.20
CA PRO A 307 -11.72 -17.98 23.12
C PRO A 307 -11.13 -16.64 23.59
N LYS A 308 -11.64 -16.12 24.72
CA LYS A 308 -11.16 -14.85 25.29
C LYS A 308 -9.75 -14.97 25.87
N LYS A 309 -9.40 -16.11 26.47
CA LYS A 309 -8.04 -16.37 26.98
C LYS A 309 -7.05 -16.53 25.82
N LEU A 310 -7.40 -17.32 24.80
CA LEU A 310 -6.58 -17.55 23.61
C LEU A 310 -6.29 -16.24 22.88
N ARG A 311 -7.33 -15.43 22.63
CA ARG A 311 -7.16 -14.13 21.94
C ARG A 311 -6.22 -13.19 22.70
N ARG A 312 -6.31 -13.14 24.03
CA ARG A 312 -5.39 -12.34 24.87
C ARG A 312 -3.95 -12.83 24.84
N ALA A 313 -3.74 -14.10 24.54
CA ALA A 313 -2.44 -14.71 24.45
C ALA A 313 -1.86 -14.70 23.02
N GLY A 314 -2.59 -14.20 22.02
CA GLY A 314 -2.12 -14.14 20.63
C GLY A 314 -2.55 -15.31 19.74
N PHE A 315 -3.56 -16.08 20.15
CA PHE A 315 -4.19 -17.12 19.33
C PHE A 315 -5.65 -16.75 19.04
N GLU A 316 -5.93 -16.42 17.78
CA GLU A 316 -7.27 -16.14 17.27
C GLU A 316 -7.94 -17.44 16.80
N ALA A 317 -8.59 -18.14 17.74
CA ALA A 317 -9.34 -19.35 17.44
C ALA A 317 -10.55 -19.05 16.54
N THR A 318 -10.63 -19.73 15.41
CA THR A 318 -11.77 -19.71 14.48
C THR A 318 -12.78 -20.80 14.84
N GLU A 319 -12.29 -21.95 15.30
CA GLU A 319 -13.11 -23.11 15.65
C GLU A 319 -12.51 -23.84 16.85
N ILE A 320 -13.37 -24.25 17.78
CA ILE A 320 -12.99 -25.09 18.93
C ILE A 320 -13.92 -26.30 18.89
N HIS A 321 -13.39 -27.43 18.47
CA HIS A 321 -14.11 -28.70 18.47
C HIS A 321 -13.68 -29.53 19.67
N ALA A 322 -14.63 -30.16 20.35
CA ALA A 322 -14.33 -31.08 21.44
C ALA A 322 -15.26 -32.28 21.39
N GLN A 323 -14.67 -33.46 21.42
CA GLN A 323 -15.38 -34.72 21.38
C GLN A 323 -14.97 -35.57 22.58
N VAL A 324 -15.97 -36.19 23.23
CA VAL A 324 -15.72 -37.21 24.25
C VAL A 324 -15.16 -38.44 23.56
N VAL A 325 -14.00 -38.90 24.04
CA VAL A 325 -13.37 -40.15 23.59
C VAL A 325 -13.93 -41.29 24.44
N ASP A 326 -14.46 -42.30 23.78
CA ASP A 326 -14.93 -43.51 24.45
C ASP A 326 -13.72 -44.37 24.86
N LEU A 327 -13.43 -44.36 26.17
CA LEU A 327 -12.34 -45.14 26.78
C LEU A 327 -12.54 -46.66 26.64
N THR A 328 -13.74 -47.13 26.29
CA THR A 328 -13.95 -48.56 25.97
C THR A 328 -13.30 -48.97 24.66
N CYS A 329 -13.07 -48.01 23.75
CA CYS A 329 -12.41 -48.22 22.45
C CYS A 329 -10.89 -47.99 22.51
N GLU A 330 -10.38 -47.31 23.54
CA GLU A 330 -8.94 -47.07 23.79
C GLU A 330 -8.55 -47.39 25.26
N PRO A 331 -8.43 -48.68 25.63
CA PRO A 331 -8.23 -49.10 27.02
C PRO A 331 -6.86 -48.67 27.60
N ASP A 332 -5.82 -48.63 26.76
CA ASP A 332 -4.45 -48.24 27.13
C ASP A 332 -4.21 -46.75 26.85
N ASN A 333 -4.99 -45.88 27.49
CA ASN A 333 -4.81 -44.45 27.37
C ASN A 333 -3.78 -43.94 28.40
N MET A 334 -2.69 -43.35 27.90
CA MET A 334 -1.57 -42.83 28.70
C MET A 334 -2.03 -41.84 29.79
N LEU A 335 -3.05 -41.02 29.52
CA LEU A 335 -3.55 -40.05 30.49
C LEU A 335 -4.30 -40.70 31.64
N VAL A 336 -5.05 -41.77 31.36
CA VAL A 336 -5.76 -42.55 32.38
C VAL A 336 -4.74 -43.26 33.27
N THR A 337 -3.70 -43.86 32.67
CA THR A 337 -2.60 -44.49 33.41
C THR A 337 -1.88 -43.48 34.31
N GLN A 338 -1.61 -42.28 33.79
CA GLN A 338 -0.93 -41.22 34.55
C GLN A 338 -1.79 -40.69 35.70
N PHE A 339 -3.10 -40.54 35.49
CA PHE A 339 -4.06 -40.16 36.53
C PHE A 339 -4.08 -41.20 37.66
N GLU A 340 -4.19 -42.49 37.30
CA GLU A 340 -4.21 -43.59 38.27
C GLU A 340 -2.95 -43.64 39.14
N GLN A 341 -1.78 -43.42 38.55
CA GLN A 341 -0.51 -43.40 39.27
C GLN A 341 -0.41 -42.25 40.28
N ASN A 342 -0.98 -41.10 39.95
CA ASN A 342 -0.87 -39.90 40.78
C ASN A 342 -1.97 -39.81 41.85
N GLU A 343 -3.21 -40.15 41.49
CA GLU A 343 -4.39 -40.04 42.36
C GLU A 343 -4.69 -41.34 43.12
N GLY A 344 -4.10 -42.47 42.71
CA GLY A 344 -4.26 -43.76 43.37
C GLY A 344 -5.60 -44.46 43.09
N HIS A 345 -6.38 -43.97 42.12
CA HIS A 345 -7.63 -44.57 41.67
C HIS A 345 -7.90 -44.25 40.19
N VAL A 346 -8.78 -45.02 39.55
CA VAL A 346 -9.23 -44.76 38.18
C VAL A 346 -10.09 -43.48 38.10
N PRO A 347 -10.11 -42.76 36.96
CA PRO A 347 -11.01 -41.63 36.76
C PRO A 347 -12.48 -42.06 36.94
N VAL A 348 -13.22 -41.37 37.81
CA VAL A 348 -14.64 -41.69 38.10
C VAL A 348 -15.57 -40.61 37.58
N VAL A 349 -15.12 -39.34 37.61
CA VAL A 349 -15.91 -38.17 37.21
C VAL A 349 -15.33 -37.54 35.94
N GLU A 350 -14.03 -37.68 35.72
CA GLU A 350 -13.31 -37.12 34.60
C GLU A 350 -13.58 -37.91 33.33
N VAL A 351 -13.76 -37.18 32.24
CA VAL A 351 -14.01 -37.73 30.91
C VAL A 351 -12.88 -37.30 29.99
N LEU A 352 -12.39 -38.23 29.18
CA LEU A 352 -11.38 -37.95 28.18
C LEU A 352 -12.02 -37.19 27.01
N HIS A 353 -11.49 -36.01 26.70
CA HIS A 353 -11.90 -35.20 25.56
C HIS A 353 -10.74 -35.07 24.57
N ARG A 354 -11.00 -35.26 23.28
CA ARG A 354 -10.13 -34.78 22.21
C ARG A 354 -10.60 -33.38 21.81
N VAL A 355 -9.72 -32.41 21.94
CA VAL A 355 -9.98 -31.00 21.73
C VAL A 355 -9.09 -30.49 20.61
N VAL A 356 -9.71 -30.03 19.54
CA VAL A 356 -9.05 -29.43 18.39
C VAL A 356 -9.38 -27.94 18.36
N VAL A 357 -8.37 -27.10 18.46
CA VAL A 357 -8.47 -25.64 18.37
C VAL A 357 -7.82 -25.21 17.06
N ASN A 358 -8.63 -24.83 16.08
CA ASN A 358 -8.18 -24.26 14.82
C ASN A 358 -8.22 -22.73 14.88
N GLY A 359 -7.29 -22.07 14.19
CA GLY A 359 -7.30 -20.62 14.04
C GLY A 359 -5.99 -20.05 13.53
N ASN A 360 -5.73 -18.79 13.85
CA ASN A 360 -4.53 -18.09 13.43
C ASN A 360 -3.68 -17.62 14.62
N SER A 361 -2.36 -17.74 14.49
CA SER A 361 -1.43 -17.22 15.50
C SER A 361 -0.06 -16.91 14.91
N HIS A 362 0.64 -15.98 15.57
CA HIS A 362 2.04 -15.65 15.32
C HIS A 362 3.00 -16.34 16.30
N LEU A 363 2.48 -17.08 17.28
CA LEU A 363 3.26 -17.80 18.27
C LEU A 363 3.92 -19.05 17.66
N ASP A 364 5.05 -19.49 18.24
CA ASP A 364 5.62 -20.78 17.87
C ASP A 364 4.73 -21.96 18.31
N LEU A 365 4.94 -23.14 17.73
CA LEU A 365 4.09 -24.32 17.99
C LEU A 365 4.11 -24.75 19.47
N LYS A 366 5.23 -24.58 20.17
CA LYS A 366 5.34 -24.95 21.58
C LYS A 366 4.58 -23.96 22.45
N GLU A 367 4.70 -22.67 22.18
CA GLU A 367 3.96 -21.61 22.84
C GLU A 367 2.45 -21.76 22.60
N LEU A 368 2.03 -22.12 21.39
CA LEU A 368 0.64 -22.42 21.06
C LEU A 368 0.05 -23.51 21.95
N THR A 369 0.75 -24.65 22.05
CA THR A 369 0.34 -25.75 22.91
C THR A 369 0.20 -25.26 24.35
N GLN A 370 1.18 -24.50 24.84
CA GLN A 370 1.16 -23.97 26.21
C GLN A 370 0.04 -22.96 26.43
N VAL A 371 -0.33 -22.15 25.44
CA VAL A 371 -1.43 -21.19 25.54
C VAL A 371 -2.78 -21.90 25.68
N VAL A 372 -2.99 -22.98 24.92
CA VAL A 372 -4.20 -23.82 25.06
C VAL A 372 -4.21 -24.53 26.40
N VAL A 373 -3.10 -25.13 26.82
CA VAL A 373 -2.98 -25.80 28.13
C VAL A 373 -3.21 -24.85 29.30
N ARG A 374 -2.67 -23.62 29.28
CA ARG A 374 -2.91 -22.59 30.32
C ARG A 374 -4.37 -22.12 30.40
N SER A 375 -5.17 -22.43 29.38
CA SER A 375 -6.60 -22.14 29.43
C SER A 375 -7.38 -23.12 30.31
N LEU A 376 -6.84 -24.33 30.52
CA LEU A 376 -7.40 -25.43 31.33
C LEU A 376 -7.26 -25.17 32.85
N PRO A 377 -7.98 -25.93 33.71
CA PRO A 377 -7.80 -25.88 35.16
C PRO A 377 -6.41 -26.35 35.58
N GLN A 378 -5.93 -25.84 36.71
CA GLN A 378 -4.65 -26.26 37.26
C GLN A 378 -4.72 -27.74 37.67
N GLY A 379 -3.77 -28.55 37.20
CA GLY A 379 -3.73 -30.00 37.49
C GLY A 379 -4.45 -30.87 36.45
N ALA A 380 -5.04 -30.30 35.39
CA ALA A 380 -5.61 -31.08 34.31
C ALA A 380 -4.53 -31.92 33.58
N TYR A 381 -4.82 -33.20 33.35
CA TYR A 381 -3.96 -34.11 32.59
C TYR A 381 -4.22 -33.93 31.09
N TRP A 382 -3.16 -33.80 30.29
CA TRP A 382 -3.28 -33.56 28.86
C TRP A 382 -2.11 -34.18 28.07
N TYR A 383 -2.37 -34.54 26.81
CA TYR A 383 -1.38 -35.06 25.86
C TYR A 383 -1.71 -34.57 24.45
N GLY A 384 -0.72 -34.09 23.71
CA GLY A 384 -0.89 -33.61 22.33
C GLY A 384 0.05 -32.45 22.01
N THR A 385 -0.15 -31.82 20.85
CA THR A 385 0.72 -30.74 20.35
C THR A 385 -0.01 -29.84 19.37
N SER A 386 0.60 -28.70 19.07
CA SER A 386 0.20 -27.83 17.98
C SER A 386 0.97 -28.13 16.70
N MET A 387 0.34 -27.84 15.56
CA MET A 387 0.87 -27.99 14.21
C MET A 387 0.46 -26.81 13.33
N GLU A 388 1.17 -26.59 12.22
CA GLU A 388 0.77 -25.62 11.19
C GLU A 388 -0.37 -26.19 10.33
N GLY A 389 -1.24 -25.30 9.84
CA GLY A 389 -2.46 -25.64 9.11
C GLY A 389 -3.65 -25.95 10.02
N SER A 390 -4.79 -26.28 9.42
CA SER A 390 -5.97 -26.77 10.14
C SER A 390 -5.94 -28.30 10.26
N ALA A 391 -6.35 -28.80 11.42
CA ALA A 391 -6.62 -30.23 11.58
C ALA A 391 -8.12 -30.46 11.40
N GLU A 392 -8.48 -31.47 10.61
CA GLU A 392 -9.87 -31.91 10.57
C GLU A 392 -10.23 -32.49 11.94
N PRO A 393 -11.43 -32.16 12.49
CA PRO A 393 -11.96 -32.85 13.64
C PRO A 393 -12.23 -34.30 13.22
N GLY A 394 -11.22 -35.15 13.36
CA GLY A 394 -11.32 -36.54 12.95
C GLY A 394 -12.54 -37.17 13.62
N VAL A 395 -13.41 -37.78 12.81
CA VAL A 395 -14.52 -38.60 13.30
C VAL A 395 -13.89 -39.66 14.20
N SER A 396 -14.16 -39.63 15.52
CA SER A 396 -13.82 -40.80 16.34
C SER A 396 -14.52 -41.97 15.64
N ALA A 397 -13.77 -42.95 15.14
CA ALA A 397 -14.37 -44.16 14.62
C ALA A 397 -15.19 -44.73 15.79
N SER A 398 -16.51 -44.52 15.74
CA SER A 398 -17.45 -45.18 16.65
C SER A 398 -17.10 -46.65 16.54
N CYS A 399 -16.65 -47.27 17.65
CA CYS A 399 -16.20 -48.65 17.74
C CYS A 399 -16.88 -49.51 16.66
N ALA A 400 -16.20 -49.72 15.53
CA ALA A 400 -16.75 -50.47 14.42
C ALA A 400 -16.64 -51.95 14.77
N TRP A 401 -17.53 -52.40 15.66
CA TRP A 401 -17.82 -53.82 15.79
C TRP A 401 -18.51 -54.26 14.50
N GLN A 402 -17.71 -54.64 13.50
CA GLN A 402 -18.21 -55.53 12.47
C GLN A 402 -18.49 -56.87 13.14
N ASP A 403 -19.78 -57.15 13.31
CA ASP A 403 -20.30 -58.45 13.74
C ASP A 403 -19.73 -59.56 12.84
N PRO A 404 -18.95 -60.53 13.35
CA PRO A 404 -18.41 -61.63 12.55
C PRO A 404 -19.47 -62.69 12.18
N SER A 405 -20.74 -62.52 12.56
CA SER A 405 -21.78 -63.54 12.36
C SER A 405 -22.74 -63.31 11.19
N ALA A 406 -22.47 -62.35 10.31
CA ALA A 406 -23.17 -62.24 9.03
C ALA A 406 -22.38 -62.94 7.91
N ASN A 407 -22.56 -64.26 7.79
CA ASN A 407 -22.26 -65.03 6.57
C ASN A 407 -23.40 -66.00 6.29
#